data_AF-A0A820PAC1-F1
#
_entry.id   AF-A0A820PAC1-F1
#
_cell.length_a   1.000
_cell.length_b   1.000
_cell.length_c   1.000
_cell.angle_alpha   90.00
_cell.angle_beta   90.00
_cell.angle_gamma   90.00
#
_symmetry.space_group_name_H-M   'P 1'
#
loop_
_entity.id
_entity.type
_entity.pdbx_description
1 polymer ?
#
loop_
_entity_poly.entity_id
_entity_poly.type
_entity_poly.pdbx_seq_one_letter_code
_entity_poly.pdbx_strand_id
1 'polypeptide(L)'
;NSCSIYLLAVSLFSFIGVNWAIVPLVYALDHPDPVSSSLMLCRIRGYIIHACSMCFRYTLMFLCADRYAFCNFHVNIRALSRPQIAYRSIGFITIFWMIISVHLLIWESIENGRCGVYGIYGQIFGFYVLIFTGIIPISV
;
A
#
# COMPACT_ATOMS: atom_id res chain seq x y z
N ASN A 1 -4.61 7.52 -22.13
CA ASN A 1 -3.87 6.25 -22.28
C ASN A 1 -3.94 5.52 -20.94
N SER A 2 -4.34 4.25 -20.89
CA SER A 2 -4.55 3.50 -19.64
C SER A 2 -3.30 3.42 -18.77
N CYS A 3 -2.13 3.26 -19.40
CA CYS A 3 -0.84 3.18 -18.71
C CYS A 3 -0.46 4.46 -17.96
N SER A 4 -0.71 5.65 -18.53
CA SER A 4 -0.36 6.90 -17.86
C SER A 4 -1.23 7.13 -16.61
N ILE A 5 -2.46 6.62 -16.61
CA ILE A 5 -3.38 6.69 -15.48
C ILE A 5 -2.86 5.83 -14.32
N TYR A 6 -2.46 4.59 -14.61
CA TYR A 6 -1.87 3.71 -13.59
C TYR A 6 -0.55 4.28 -13.05
N LEU A 7 0.35 4.79 -13.90
CA LEU A 7 1.61 5.38 -13.44
C LEU A 7 1.41 6.62 -12.57
N LEU A 8 0.42 7.46 -12.89
CA LEU A 8 0.07 8.61 -12.06
C LEU A 8 -0.51 8.17 -10.70
N ALA A 9 -1.35 7.14 -10.67
CA ALA A 9 -1.86 6.60 -9.42
C ALA A 9 -0.74 6.01 -8.54
N VAL A 10 0.17 5.24 -9.16
CA VAL A 10 1.35 4.66 -8.51
C VAL A 10 2.21 5.76 -7.88
N SER A 11 2.54 6.82 -8.62
CA SER A 11 3.37 7.92 -8.11
C SER A 11 2.70 8.67 -6.96
N LEU A 12 1.38 8.87 -7.00
CA LEU A 12 0.62 9.45 -5.89
C LEU A 12 0.69 8.59 -4.63
N PHE A 13 0.46 7.27 -4.73
CA PHE A 13 0.56 6.37 -3.57
C PHE A 13 1.97 6.32 -2.99
N SER A 14 3.00 6.29 -3.84
CA SER A 14 4.39 6.37 -3.40
C SER A 14 4.68 7.68 -2.68
N PHE A 15 4.25 8.81 -3.24
CA PHE A 15 4.49 10.10 -2.62
C PHE A 15 3.86 10.18 -1.23
N ILE A 16 2.58 9.80 -1.09
CA ILE A 16 1.87 9.81 0.20
C ILE A 16 2.54 8.88 1.20
N GLY A 17 2.83 7.63 0.79
CA GLY A 17 3.47 6.64 1.67
C GLY A 17 4.86 7.06 2.14
N VAL A 18 5.68 7.62 1.25
CA VAL A 18 7.04 8.07 1.56
C VAL A 18 7.03 9.28 2.49
N ASN A 19 6.14 10.27 2.28
CA ASN A 19 6.04 11.42 3.18
C ASN A 19 5.70 10.97 4.62
N TRP A 20 4.74 10.05 4.78
CA TRP A 20 4.37 9.51 6.09
C TRP A 20 5.43 8.59 6.71
N ALA A 21 6.30 7.99 5.90
CA ALA A 21 7.43 7.19 6.39
C ALA A 21 8.60 8.06 6.86
N ILE A 22 8.98 9.07 6.06
CA ILE A 22 10.19 9.88 6.23
C ILE A 22 10.00 11.01 7.23
N VAL A 23 8.88 11.74 7.20
CA VAL A 23 8.70 12.94 8.05
C VAL A 23 8.85 12.63 9.56
N PRO A 24 8.22 11.57 10.10
CA PRO A 24 8.39 11.23 11.52
C PRO A 24 9.80 10.74 11.84
N LEU A 25 10.49 10.12 10.88
CA LEU A 25 11.86 9.63 11.04
C LEU A 25 12.87 10.79 11.11
N VAL A 26 12.72 11.80 10.24
CA VAL A 26 13.58 12.98 10.23
C VAL A 26 13.35 13.82 11.48
N TYR A 27 12.10 13.96 11.92
CA TYR A 27 11.79 14.68 13.15
C TYR A 27 12.36 14.01 14.41
N ALA A 28 12.36 12.67 14.45
CA ALA A 28 12.93 11.86 15.51
C ALA A 28 14.46 12.01 15.69
N LEU A 29 15.18 12.53 14.70
CA LEU A 29 16.64 12.75 14.82
C LEU A 29 17.01 13.87 15.79
N ASP A 30 16.12 14.86 15.95
CA ASP A 30 16.41 16.11 16.67
C ASP A 30 15.48 16.30 17.88
N HIS A 31 14.37 15.56 17.94
CA HIS A 31 13.34 15.64 18.97
C HIS A 31 12.89 14.22 19.39
N PRO A 32 12.37 14.03 20.62
CA PRO A 32 11.82 12.73 21.04
C PRO A 32 10.68 12.29 20.12
N ASP A 33 10.64 11.00 19.76
CA ASP A 33 9.77 10.55 18.67
C ASP A 33 8.27 10.78 19.00
N PRO A 34 7.53 11.54 18.17
CA PRO A 34 6.11 11.78 18.39
C PRO A 34 5.27 10.50 18.17
N VAL A 35 5.84 9.54 17.45
CA VAL A 35 5.22 8.23 17.13
C VAL A 35 5.30 7.27 18.30
N SER A 36 6.36 7.33 19.12
CA SER A 36 6.53 6.48 20.30
C SER A 36 5.82 7.05 21.54
N SER A 37 5.48 8.34 21.52
CA SER A 37 4.77 9.02 22.60
C SER A 37 3.24 9.01 22.44
N SER A 38 2.72 8.94 21.20
CA SER A 38 1.28 8.98 20.94
C SER A 38 0.78 7.75 20.18
N LEU A 39 -0.07 6.97 20.84
CA LEU A 39 -0.68 5.75 20.29
C LEU A 39 -1.48 6.03 19.01
N MET A 40 -2.13 7.18 18.92
CA MET A 40 -2.89 7.58 17.74
C MET A 40 -1.99 7.81 16.51
N LEU A 41 -0.87 8.52 16.64
CA LEU A 41 0.03 8.76 15.51
C LEU A 41 0.71 7.47 15.05
N CYS A 42 1.06 6.59 15.99
CA CYS A 42 1.53 5.24 15.68
C CYS A 42 0.55 4.50 14.75
N ARG A 43 -0.70 4.34 15.19
CA ARG A 43 -1.76 3.64 14.44
C ARG A 43 -2.05 4.23 13.06
N ILE A 44 -2.14 5.56 12.98
CA ILE A 44 -2.41 6.27 11.72
C ILE A 44 -1.24 6.07 10.75
N ARG A 45 0.01 6.17 11.24
CA ARG A 45 1.19 5.98 10.41
C ARG A 45 1.25 4.56 9.85
N GLY A 46 1.08 3.53 10.69
CA GLY A 46 1.08 2.14 10.27
C GLY A 46 0.00 1.87 9.21
N TYR A 47 -1.22 2.36 9.47
CA TYR A 47 -2.34 2.28 8.53
C TYR A 47 -2.03 2.92 7.17
N ILE A 48 -1.57 4.18 7.15
CA ILE A 48 -1.31 4.90 5.89
C ILE A 48 -0.20 4.23 5.10
N ILE A 49 0.93 3.89 5.74
CA ILE A 49 2.06 3.26 5.07
C ILE A 49 1.64 1.91 4.48
N HIS A 50 0.90 1.10 5.24
CA HIS A 50 0.43 -0.20 4.79
C HIS A 50 -0.56 -0.07 3.62
N ALA A 51 -1.60 0.76 3.76
CA ALA A 51 -2.60 0.96 2.72
C ALA A 51 -1.97 1.49 1.43
N CYS A 52 -1.10 2.51 1.52
CA CYS A 52 -0.41 3.09 0.36
C CYS A 52 0.54 2.08 -0.30
N SER A 53 1.31 1.30 0.46
CA SER A 53 2.21 0.29 -0.09
C SER A 53 1.45 -0.81 -0.84
N MET A 54 0.32 -1.26 -0.29
CA MET A 54 -0.52 -2.25 -0.97
C MET A 54 -1.17 -1.67 -2.22
N CYS A 55 -1.74 -0.47 -2.15
CA CYS A 55 -2.29 0.21 -3.33
C CYS A 55 -1.25 0.35 -4.44
N PHE A 56 -0.02 0.73 -4.10
CA PHE A 56 1.10 0.82 -5.04
C PHE A 56 1.39 -0.51 -5.75
N ARG A 57 1.59 -1.59 -4.99
CA ARG A 57 1.94 -2.91 -5.53
C ARG A 57 0.85 -3.48 -6.45
N TYR A 58 -0.40 -3.41 -6.00
CA TYR A 58 -1.52 -3.93 -6.78
C TYR A 58 -1.77 -3.09 -8.03
N THR A 59 -1.67 -1.76 -7.94
CA THR A 59 -1.81 -0.89 -9.12
C THR A 59 -0.72 -1.19 -10.16
N LEU A 60 0.51 -1.49 -9.73
CA LEU A 60 1.58 -1.96 -10.62
C LEU A 60 1.26 -3.34 -11.24
N MET A 61 0.71 -4.28 -10.46
CA MET A 61 0.27 -5.57 -10.99
C MET A 61 -0.79 -5.40 -12.09
N PHE A 62 -1.77 -4.52 -11.88
CA PHE A 62 -2.77 -4.20 -12.90
C PHE A 62 -2.19 -3.48 -14.12
N LEU A 63 -1.19 -2.62 -13.94
CA LEU A 63 -0.46 -2.02 -15.06
C LEU A 63 0.21 -3.10 -15.91
N CYS A 64 0.89 -4.06 -15.30
CA CYS A 64 1.51 -5.19 -16.01
C CYS A 64 0.47 -6.04 -16.73
N ALA A 65 -0.65 -6.34 -16.07
CA ALA A 65 -1.76 -7.09 -16.68
C ALA A 65 -2.40 -6.34 -17.87
N ASP A 66 -2.57 -5.03 -17.76
CA ASP A 66 -3.08 -4.16 -18.84
C ASP A 66 -2.15 -4.18 -20.06
N ARG A 67 -0.84 -4.16 -19.83
CA ARG A 67 0.18 -4.26 -20.89
C ARG A 67 0.20 -5.63 -21.56
N TYR A 68 0.11 -6.69 -20.77
CA TYR A 68 -0.05 -8.04 -21.31
C TYR A 68 -1.32 -8.15 -22.17
N ALA A 69 -2.43 -7.58 -21.69
CA ALA A 69 -3.70 -7.59 -22.40
C ALA A 69 -3.65 -6.81 -23.72
N PHE A 70 -2.90 -5.70 -23.78
CA PHE A 70 -2.73 -4.91 -24.98
C PHE A 70 -1.97 -5.64 -26.10
N CYS A 71 -0.91 -6.38 -25.72
CA CYS A 71 -0.07 -7.15 -26.64
C CYS A 71 -0.72 -8.45 -27.13
N ASN A 72 -1.81 -8.89 -26.49
CA ASN A 72 -2.47 -10.14 -26.83
C ASN A 72 -3.27 -10.05 -28.14
N PHE A 73 -3.35 -11.15 -28.88
CA PHE A 73 -4.06 -11.20 -30.17
C PHE A 73 -5.58 -11.32 -30.01
N HIS A 74 -6.06 -11.82 -28.87
CA HIS A 74 -7.49 -11.98 -28.63
C HIS A 74 -8.17 -10.63 -28.30
N VAL A 75 -9.18 -10.27 -29.10
CA VAL A 75 -9.93 -9.00 -29.00
C VAL A 75 -10.60 -8.83 -27.63
N ASN A 76 -11.11 -9.91 -27.04
CA ASN A 76 -11.73 -9.89 -25.71
C ASN A 76 -10.74 -9.50 -24.61
N ILE A 77 -9.49 -9.97 -24.70
CA ILE A 77 -8.43 -9.63 -23.73
C ILE A 77 -8.00 -8.19 -23.95
N ARG A 78 -7.82 -7.75 -25.21
CA ARG A 78 -7.47 -6.37 -25.54
C ARG A 78 -8.53 -5.36 -25.07
N ALA A 79 -9.81 -5.74 -25.04
CA ALA A 79 -10.89 -4.89 -24.53
C ALA A 79 -10.75 -4.55 -23.04
N LEU A 80 -9.97 -5.31 -22.27
CA LEU A 80 -9.66 -5.04 -20.87
C LEU A 80 -8.78 -3.79 -20.71
N SER A 81 -7.97 -3.45 -21.72
CA SER A 81 -7.04 -2.29 -21.70
C SER A 81 -7.71 -0.92 -21.86
N ARG A 82 -9.05 -0.84 -21.74
CA ARG A 82 -9.79 0.41 -21.88
C ARG A 82 -9.55 1.33 -20.67
N PRO A 83 -9.39 2.64 -20.88
CA PRO A 83 -9.08 3.57 -19.79
C PRO A 83 -10.19 3.67 -18.74
N GLN A 84 -11.45 3.42 -19.12
CA GLN A 84 -12.57 3.36 -18.18
C GLN A 84 -12.43 2.21 -17.17
N ILE A 85 -11.90 1.06 -17.62
CA ILE A 85 -11.66 -0.10 -16.76
C ILE A 85 -10.52 0.21 -15.79
N ALA A 86 -9.50 0.96 -16.24
CA ALA A 86 -8.39 1.39 -15.40
C ALA A 86 -8.81 2.30 -14.23
N TYR A 87 -9.68 3.27 -14.46
CA TYR A 87 -10.20 4.10 -13.36
C TYR A 87 -11.03 3.28 -12.37
N ARG A 88 -11.85 2.35 -12.87
CA ARG A 88 -12.68 1.50 -12.02
C ARG A 88 -11.85 0.51 -11.21
N SER A 89 -10.79 -0.07 -11.78
CA SER A 89 -9.88 -0.98 -11.08
C SER A 89 -9.11 -0.26 -9.98
N ILE A 90 -8.53 0.91 -10.27
CA ILE A 90 -7.83 1.73 -9.28
C ILE A 90 -8.76 2.08 -8.12
N GLY A 91 -9.97 2.57 -8.40
CA GLY A 91 -10.95 2.91 -7.37
C GLY A 91 -11.39 1.72 -6.51
N PHE A 92 -11.53 0.53 -7.11
CA PHE A 92 -11.87 -0.68 -6.37
C PHE A 92 -10.73 -1.12 -5.43
N ILE A 93 -9.49 -1.10 -5.93
CA ILE A 93 -8.30 -1.49 -5.17
C ILE A 93 -8.09 -0.56 -3.99
N THR A 94 -8.21 0.76 -4.21
CA THR A 94 -8.01 1.74 -3.13
C THR A 94 -9.02 1.52 -2.01
N ILE A 95 -10.30 1.39 -2.33
CA ILE A 95 -11.35 1.15 -1.33
C ILE A 95 -11.10 -0.17 -0.60
N PHE A 96 -10.81 -1.25 -1.35
CA PHE A 96 -10.55 -2.57 -0.79
C PHE A 96 -9.39 -2.57 0.22
N TRP A 97 -8.25 -1.97 -0.15
CA TRP A 97 -7.07 -1.92 0.72
C TRP A 97 -7.21 -0.94 1.89
N MET A 98 -7.99 0.14 1.72
CA MET A 98 -8.32 1.05 2.82
C MET A 98 -9.17 0.32 3.88
N ILE A 99 -10.20 -0.42 3.48
CA ILE A 99 -11.05 -1.19 4.40
C ILE A 99 -10.25 -2.28 5.10
N ILE A 100 -9.48 -3.06 4.34
CA ILE A 100 -8.68 -4.15 4.93
C ILE A 100 -7.70 -3.58 5.92
N SER A 101 -6.98 -2.50 5.60
CA SER A 101 -5.94 -1.94 6.48
C SER A 101 -6.48 -1.41 7.82
N VAL A 102 -7.79 -1.25 8.01
CA VAL A 102 -8.40 -0.82 9.29
C VAL A 102 -8.00 -1.71 10.46
N HIS A 103 -7.70 -3.00 10.23
CA HIS A 103 -7.20 -3.89 11.30
C HIS A 103 -5.92 -3.36 11.97
N LEU A 104 -5.01 -2.69 11.25
CA LEU A 104 -3.81 -2.07 11.87
C LEU A 104 -4.18 -0.95 12.85
N LEU A 105 -5.25 -0.19 12.57
CA LEU A 105 -5.66 0.93 13.40
C LEU A 105 -6.06 0.51 14.82
N ILE A 106 -6.53 -0.73 14.97
CA ILE A 106 -7.04 -1.27 16.23
C ILE A 106 -5.94 -1.98 16.99
N TRP A 107 -5.11 -2.75 16.28
CA TRP A 107 -4.20 -3.72 16.86
C TRP A 107 -2.75 -3.24 16.98
N GLU A 108 -2.37 -2.11 16.38
CA GLU A 108 -1.07 -1.51 16.67
C GLU A 108 -1.02 -0.97 18.11
N SER A 109 0.08 -1.29 18.78
CA SER A 109 0.41 -0.88 20.13
C SER A 109 1.83 -0.35 20.20
N ILE A 110 2.14 0.31 21.31
CA ILE A 110 3.50 0.79 21.60
C ILE A 110 4.07 -0.12 22.69
N GLU A 111 5.09 -0.90 22.35
CA GLU A 111 5.85 -1.71 23.31
C GLU A 111 7.33 -1.33 23.25
N ASN A 112 7.94 -1.08 24.41
CA ASN A 112 9.35 -0.68 24.55
C ASN A 112 9.73 0.57 23.71
N GLY A 113 8.83 1.56 23.65
CA GLY A 113 9.05 2.80 22.89
C GLY A 113 9.05 2.61 21.37
N ARG A 114 8.63 1.44 20.87
CA ARG A 114 8.49 1.16 19.45
C ARG A 114 7.03 0.99 19.09
N CYS A 115 6.65 1.60 17.98
CA CYS A 115 5.33 1.45 17.38
C CYS A 115 5.35 0.21 16.48
N GLY A 116 4.40 -0.69 16.69
CA GLY A 116 4.29 -1.87 15.85
C GLY A 116 3.21 -2.83 16.28
N VAL A 117 3.33 -4.03 15.73
CA VAL A 117 2.39 -5.13 15.93
C VAL A 117 3.08 -6.22 16.76
N TYR A 118 2.53 -6.53 17.93
CA TYR A 118 3.18 -7.41 18.90
C TYR A 118 2.35 -8.67 19.23
N GLY A 119 3.02 -9.67 19.82
CA GLY A 119 2.40 -10.93 20.25
C GLY A 119 1.93 -11.84 19.10
N ILE A 120 0.88 -12.62 19.36
CA ILE A 120 0.29 -13.59 18.42
C ILE A 120 -0.22 -12.89 17.14
N TYR A 121 -0.76 -11.68 17.29
CA TYR A 121 -1.25 -10.91 16.16
C TYR A 121 -0.11 -10.46 15.22
N GLY A 122 1.08 -10.18 15.75
CA GLY A 122 2.27 -9.93 14.91
C GLY A 122 2.66 -11.12 14.03
N GLN A 123 2.49 -12.34 14.53
CA GLN A 123 2.74 -13.56 13.73
C GLN A 123 1.69 -13.73 12.62
N ILE A 124 0.41 -13.55 12.94
CA ILE A 124 -0.69 -13.60 11.95
C ILE A 124 -0.48 -12.53 10.89
N PHE A 125 -0.12 -11.31 11.29
CA PHE A 125 0.20 -10.22 10.39
C PHE A 125 1.41 -10.54 9.51
N GLY A 126 2.44 -11.19 10.04
CA GLY A 126 3.58 -11.69 9.26
C GLY A 126 3.16 -12.66 8.16
N PHE A 127 2.31 -13.64 8.46
CA PHE A 127 1.76 -14.57 7.45
C PHE A 127 0.91 -13.84 6.41
N TYR A 128 0.07 -12.91 6.85
CA TYR A 128 -0.72 -12.06 5.97
C TYR A 128 0.17 -11.28 5.00
N VAL A 129 1.18 -10.59 5.51
CA VAL A 129 2.13 -9.85 4.67
C VAL A 129 2.85 -10.80 3.71
N LEU A 130 3.28 -11.98 4.15
CA LEU A 130 3.92 -12.95 3.25
C LEU A 130 3.04 -13.35 2.07
N ILE A 131 1.76 -13.65 2.31
CA ILE A 131 0.81 -14.07 1.28
C ILE A 131 0.49 -12.91 0.33
N PHE A 132 0.14 -11.74 0.88
CA PHE A 132 -0.34 -10.62 0.06
C PHE A 132 0.78 -9.79 -0.57
N THR A 133 1.96 -9.75 0.06
CA THR A 133 3.11 -8.97 -0.44
C THR A 133 4.17 -9.81 -1.11
N GLY A 134 4.30 -11.10 -0.77
CA GLY A 134 5.34 -11.98 -1.30
C GLY A 134 5.10 -12.46 -2.73
N ILE A 135 3.86 -12.33 -3.24
CA ILE A 135 3.52 -12.72 -4.62
C ILE A 135 4.10 -11.73 -5.65
N ILE A 136 4.33 -10.47 -5.26
CA ILE A 136 4.85 -9.44 -6.15
C ILE A 136 6.32 -9.19 -5.78
N PRO A 137 7.30 -9.72 -6.54
CA PRO A 137 8.69 -9.40 -6.29
C PRO A 137 8.85 -7.89 -6.47
N ILE A 138 9.30 -7.24 -5.40
CA ILE A 138 9.78 -5.87 -5.46
C ILE A 138 11.09 -6.01 -6.23
N SER A 139 11.06 -5.77 -7.55
CA SER A 139 12.30 -5.66 -8.33
C SER A 139 13.02 -4.42 -7.81
N VAL A 140 13.98 -4.65 -6.91
CA VAL A 140 15.03 -3.69 -6.53
C VAL A 140 15.94 -3.48 -7.73
#